data_AF-A0A537KWN7-F1
#
_entry.id   AF-A0A537KWN7-F1
#
_cell.length_a   1.000
_cell.length_b   1.000
_cell.length_c   1.000
_cell.angle_alpha   90.00
_cell.angle_beta   90.00
_cell.angle_gamma   90.00
#
_symmetry.space_group_name_H-M   'P 1'
#
loop_
_entity.id
_entity.type
_entity.pdbx_description
1 polymer ?
#
loop_
_entity_poly.entity_id
_entity_poly.type
_entity_poly.pdbx_seq_one_letter_code
_entity_poly.pdbx_strand_id
1 'polypeptide(L)' 'MRTSIADRYILQEIFAPFMLGVGAFLVILVGDILYTLAEFIASRQVSAGTVVELLIYKLPAILVITFPVSTLVGIVLGLG' A
#
# COMPACT_ATOMS: atom_id res chain seq x y z
N MET A 1 -0.17 -9.84 -30.03
CA MET A 1 -0.38 -8.39 -29.82
C MET A 1 0.99 -7.73 -29.94
N ARG A 2 1.23 -6.89 -30.97
CA ARG A 2 2.48 -6.13 -31.08
C ARG A 2 2.40 -5.00 -30.06
N THR A 3 3.02 -5.15 -28.89
CA THR A 3 3.16 -4.04 -27.93
C THR A 3 3.92 -2.92 -28.62
N SER A 4 3.29 -1.77 -28.81
CA SER A 4 3.97 -0.60 -29.33
C SER A 4 5.06 -0.21 -28.34
N ILE A 5 6.20 0.30 -28.82
CA ILE A 5 7.29 0.80 -27.96
C ILE A 5 6.73 1.88 -27.00
N ALA A 6 5.73 2.64 -27.47
CA ALA A 6 5.01 3.63 -26.68
C ALA A 6 4.27 3.03 -25.48
N ASP A 7 3.61 1.88 -25.63
CA ASP A 7 2.87 1.24 -24.53
C ASP A 7 3.81 0.86 -23.38
N ARG A 8 5.00 0.35 -23.73
CA ARG A 8 6.02 -0.01 -22.76
C ARG A 8 6.56 1.24 -22.04
N TYR A 9 6.78 2.32 -22.76
CA TYR A 9 7.26 3.57 -22.18
C TYR A 9 6.25 4.15 -21.17
N ILE A 10 4.98 4.24 -21.57
CA ILE A 10 3.91 4.74 -20.70
C ILE A 10 3.78 3.88 -19.44
N LEU A 11 3.83 2.55 -19.58
CA LEU A 11 3.79 1.67 -18.42
C LEU A 11 5.00 1.85 -17.49
N GLN A 12 6.19 2.09 -18.02
CA GLN A 12 7.38 2.37 -17.20
C GLN A 12 7.25 3.70 -16.45
N GLU A 13 6.72 4.73 -17.10
CA GLU A 13 6.52 6.06 -16.50
C GLU A 13 5.48 6.04 -15.38
N ILE A 14 4.38 5.28 -15.55
CA ILE A 14 3.32 5.12 -14.53
C ILE A 14 3.77 4.21 -13.37
N PHE A 15 4.63 3.22 -13.65
CA PHE A 15 5.01 2.22 -12.65
C PHE A 15 5.81 2.81 -11.48
N ALA A 16 6.69 3.77 -11.74
CA ALA A 16 7.46 4.45 -10.70
C ALA A 16 6.57 5.22 -9.68
N PRO A 17 5.70 6.16 -10.09
CA PRO A 17 4.78 6.85 -9.19
C PRO A 17 3.72 5.92 -8.60
N PHE A 18 3.30 4.87 -9.30
CA PHE A 18 2.44 3.82 -8.72
C PHE A 18 3.10 3.15 -7.52
N MET A 19 4.36 2.69 -7.65
CA MET A 19 5.11 2.06 -6.57
C MET A 19 5.36 3.01 -5.39
N LEU A 20 5.65 4.28 -5.67
CA LEU A 20 5.74 5.31 -4.63
C LEU A 20 4.41 5.51 -3.91
N GLY A 21 3.29 5.56 -4.65
CA GLY A 21 1.96 5.62 -4.08
C GLY A 21 1.70 4.44 -3.15
N VAL A 22 1.94 3.21 -3.62
CA VAL A 22 1.74 2.00 -2.81
C VAL A 22 2.56 2.07 -1.53
N GLY A 23 3.86 2.40 -1.63
CA GLY A 23 4.73 2.50 -0.46
C GLY A 23 4.29 3.58 0.52
N ALA A 24 3.99 4.79 0.04
CA ALA A 24 3.61 5.92 0.89
C ALA A 24 2.30 5.64 1.66
N PHE A 25 1.26 5.18 0.97
CA PHE A 25 0.00 4.86 1.61
C PHE A 25 0.10 3.65 2.54
N LEU A 26 0.88 2.62 2.17
CA LEU A 26 1.06 1.45 3.02
C LEU A 26 1.75 1.81 4.34
N VAL A 27 2.77 2.68 4.32
CA VAL A 27 3.42 3.20 5.54
C VAL A 27 2.42 3.95 6.43
N ILE A 28 1.60 4.82 5.84
CA ILE A 28 0.59 5.59 6.58
C ILE A 28 -0.44 4.65 7.23
N LEU A 29 -1.02 3.73 6.48
CA LEU A 29 -2.07 2.83 6.97
C LEU A 29 -1.55 1.79 7.97
N VAL A 30 -0.32 1.29 7.77
CA VAL A 30 0.33 0.40 8.74
C VAL A 30 0.61 1.14 10.04
N GLY A 31 1.00 2.42 9.99
CA GLY A 31 1.18 3.25 11.18
C GLY A 31 -0.10 3.37 12.02
N ASP A 32 -1.25 3.60 11.38
CA ASP A 32 -2.57 3.66 12.02
C ASP A 32 -2.95 2.34 12.70
N ILE A 33 -2.71 1.22 12.02
CA ILE A 33 -2.97 -0.12 12.57
C ILE A 33 -2.05 -0.42 13.74
N LEU A 34 -0.77 -0.08 13.63
CA LEU A 34 0.19 -0.27 14.73
C LEU A 34 -0.22 0.53 15.95
N TYR A 35 -0.68 1.77 15.78
CA TYR A 35 -1.19 2.59 16.87
C TYR A 35 -2.41 1.94 17.54
N THR A 36 -3.38 1.52 16.73
CA THR A 36 -4.59 0.83 17.21
C THR A 36 -4.26 -0.47 17.96
N LEU A 37 -3.34 -1.28 17.40
CA LEU A 37 -2.90 -2.52 18.02
C LEU A 37 -2.10 -2.24 19.31
N ALA A 38 -1.28 -1.19 19.36
CA ALA A 38 -0.55 -0.80 20.57
C ALA A 38 -1.49 -0.37 21.70
N GLU A 39 -2.57 0.38 21.39
CA GLU A 39 -3.62 0.68 22.37
C GLU A 39 -4.33 -0.60 22.85
N PHE A 40 -4.56 -1.58 21.97
CA PHE A 40 -5.10 -2.88 22.36
C PHE A 40 -4.17 -3.66 23.29
N ILE A 41 -2.85 -3.65 23.06
CA ILE A 41 -1.85 -4.28 23.95
C ILE A 41 -1.83 -3.59 25.31
N ALA A 42 -1.88 -2.26 25.31
CA ALA A 42 -1.84 -1.46 26.55
C ALA A 42 -3.12 -1.64 27.39
N SER A 43 -4.27 -1.85 26.74
CA SER A 43 -5.57 -2.00 27.40
C SER A 43 -5.96 -3.44 27.73
N ARG A 44 -5.46 -4.46 27.01
CA ARG A 44 -5.66 -5.90 27.29
C ARG A 44 -4.42 -6.71 26.89
N GLN A 45 -4.13 -7.77 27.66
CA GLN A 45 -2.94 -8.64 27.63
C GLN A 45 -2.69 -9.41 26.32
N VAL A 46 -2.55 -8.73 25.18
CA VAL A 46 -2.29 -9.38 23.89
C VAL A 46 -0.78 -9.49 23.67
N SER A 47 -0.31 -10.69 23.34
CA SER A 47 1.12 -10.94 23.08
C SER A 47 1.60 -10.20 21.83
N ALA A 48 2.88 -9.77 21.82
CA ALA A 48 3.49 -9.14 20.65
C ALA A 48 3.47 -10.04 19.40
N GLY A 49 3.44 -11.37 19.57
CA GLY A 49 3.30 -12.32 18.45
C GLY A 49 1.94 -12.23 17.77
N THR A 50 0.86 -12.12 18.54
CA THR A 50 -0.51 -11.97 18.02
C THR A 50 -0.68 -10.66 17.25
N VAL A 51 0.04 -9.61 17.63
CA VAL A 51 0.02 -8.30 16.97
C VAL A 51 0.63 -8.40 15.57
N VAL A 52 1.76 -9.09 15.43
CA VAL A 52 2.39 -9.32 14.11
C VAL A 52 1.47 -10.15 13.21
N GLU A 53 0.82 -11.18 13.75
CA GLU A 53 -0.13 -12.01 12.99
C GLU A 53 -1.34 -11.19 12.51
N LEU A 54 -1.91 -10.36 13.37
CA LEU A 54 -2.99 -9.44 13.02
C LEU A 54 -2.56 -8.43 11.95
N LEU A 55 -1.32 -7.92 12.04
CA LEU A 55 -0.76 -7.00 11.06
C LEU A 55 -0.67 -7.67 9.69
N ILE A 56 -0.16 -8.90 9.63
CA ILE A 56 -0.09 -9.70 8.40
C ILE A 56 -1.49 -9.94 7.82
N TYR A 57 -2.49 -10.26 8.63
CA TYR A 57 -3.87 -10.43 8.14
C TYR A 57 -4.50 -9.14 7.62
N LYS A 58 -4.08 -7.98 8.13
CA LYS A 58 -4.57 -6.66 7.67
C LYS A 58 -3.90 -6.22 6.37
N LEU A 59 -2.66 -6.62 6.09
CA LEU A 59 -1.92 -6.21 4.88
C LEU A 59 -2.68 -6.48 3.56
N PRO A 60 -3.25 -7.68 3.30
CA PRO A 60 -4.04 -7.93 2.09
C PRO A 60 -5.24 -6.98 1.95
N ALA A 61 -5.94 -6.70 3.06
CA ALA A 61 -7.09 -5.82 3.06
C ALA A 61 -6.70 -4.36 2.74
N ILE A 62 -5.56 -3.91 3.25
CA ILE A 62 -5.00 -2.58 2.94
C ILE A 62 -4.67 -2.51 1.45
N LEU A 63 -3.93 -3.49 0.92
CA LEU A 63 -3.50 -3.51 -0.49
C LEU A 63 -4.67 -3.38 -1.48
N VAL A 64 -5.82 -3.99 -1.18
CA VAL A 64 -7.04 -3.87 -2.00
C VAL A 64 -7.50 -2.41 -2.15
N ILE A 65 -7.32 -1.59 -1.11
CA ILE A 65 -7.66 -0.16 -1.12
C ILE A 65 -6.49 0.67 -1.67
N THR A 66 -5.25 0.29 -1.34
CA THR A 66 -4.06 1.05 -1.73
C THR A 66 -3.80 0.98 -3.23
N PHE A 67 -4.07 -0.15 -3.88
CA PHE A 67 -3.85 -0.34 -5.31
C PHE A 67 -4.65 0.63 -6.20
N PRO A 68 -5.98 0.80 -6.06
CA PRO A 68 -6.72 1.75 -6.88
C PRO A 68 -6.27 3.21 -6.63
N VAL A 69 -6.01 3.59 -5.37
CA VAL A 69 -5.54 4.94 -5.04
C VAL A 69 -4.15 5.20 -5.63
N SER A 70 -3.24 4.24 -5.53
CA SER A 70 -1.89 4.36 -6.08
C SER A 70 -1.90 4.34 -7.61
N THR A 71 -2.87 3.66 -8.23
CA THR A 71 -3.08 3.71 -9.68
C THR A 71 -3.47 5.12 -10.12
N LEU A 72 -4.38 5.79 -9.40
CA LEU A 72 -4.73 7.18 -9.67
C LEU A 72 -3.52 8.10 -9.57
N VAL A 73 -2.72 7.96 -8.50
CA VAL A 73 -1.48 8.73 -8.33
C VAL A 73 -0.48 8.44 -9.46
N GLY A 74 -0.32 7.17 -9.84
CA GLY A 74 0.55 6.75 -10.93
C GLY A 74 0.17 7.36 -12.27
N ILE A 75 -1.13 7.40 -12.57
CA ILE A 75 -1.67 8.02 -13.80
C ILE A 75 -1.45 9.53 -13.77
N VAL A 76 -1.80 10.19 -12.66
CA VAL A 76 -1.70 11.66 -12.55
C VAL A 76 -0.25 12.14 -12.63
N LEU A 77 0.68 11.44 -11.99
CA LEU A 77 2.10 11.84 -11.99
C LEU A 77 2.87 11.35 -13.21
N GLY A 78 2.50 10.19 -13.78
CA GLY A 78 3.19 9.61 -14.94
C GLY A 78 2.72 10.16 -16.28
N LEU A 79 1.52 10.75 -16.34
CA LEU A 79 0.95 11.36 -17.56
C LEU A 79 0.68 12.87 -17.43
N GLY A 80 0.77 13.41 -16.22
CA GLY A 80 0.55 14.83 -15.94
C GLY A 80 1.75 15.73 -16.18
#